data_AF-A0A7C1P6D6-F1
#
_entry.id   AF-A0A7C1P6D6-F1
#
_cell.length_a   1.000
_cell.length_b   1.000
_cell.length_c   1.000
_cell.angle_alpha   90.00
_cell.angle_beta   90.00
_cell.angle_gamma   90.00
#
_symmetry.space_group_name_H-M   'P 1'
#
loop_
_entity.id
_entity.type
_entity.pdbx_description
1 polymer ?
#
loop_
_entity_poly.entity_id
_entity_poly.type
_entity_poly.pdbx_seq_one_letter_code
_entity_poly.pdbx_strand_id
1 'polypeptide(L)'
;MAHHMGWRGRALAVLLALTVGCGGSPERTLNDCEYAETVRTAFQGFSHSLTAAGLQLSIAGPAATTEQRAAAARALDELDVELGRLLDDLRRLRIGGDLQPVNAALVATLEDMRRQLPALKQAAVAGDSERVDEVLERISRDAEVRLERLNREQPQVASRLEACR
;
A
#
# COMPACT_ATOMS: atom_id res chain seq x y z
N MET A 1 2.46 -4.51 -30.57
CA MET A 1 1.73 -5.33 -29.58
C MET A 1 1.30 -4.40 -28.48
N ALA A 2 0.01 -4.07 -28.45
CA ALA A 2 -0.60 -3.15 -27.50
C ALA A 2 -1.26 -3.98 -26.41
N HIS A 3 -0.72 -3.97 -25.19
CA HIS A 3 -1.31 -4.70 -24.08
C HIS A 3 -1.16 -3.94 -22.75
N HIS A 4 -2.32 -3.59 -22.19
CA HIS A 4 -2.62 -3.44 -20.76
C HIS A 4 -1.94 -2.32 -19.94
N MET A 5 -2.20 -1.05 -20.28
CA MET A 5 -1.97 0.08 -19.35
C MET A 5 -3.25 0.66 -18.72
N GLY A 6 -4.44 0.11 -19.00
CA GLY A 6 -5.70 0.77 -18.65
C GLY A 6 -6.29 0.49 -17.25
N TRP A 7 -5.98 -0.63 -16.60
CA TRP A 7 -6.76 -1.10 -15.43
C TRP A 7 -6.01 -1.05 -14.09
N ARG A 8 -4.68 -0.91 -14.11
CA ARG A 8 -3.82 -0.83 -12.91
C ARG A 8 -4.08 0.38 -12.01
N GLY A 9 -4.80 1.39 -12.50
CA GLY A 9 -5.05 2.65 -11.78
C GLY A 9 -6.26 2.64 -10.83
N ARG A 10 -7.16 1.66 -10.90
CA ARG A 10 -8.43 1.73 -10.15
C ARG A 10 -8.30 1.30 -8.69
N ALA A 11 -7.54 0.25 -8.39
CA ALA A 11 -7.30 -0.17 -7.01
C ALA A 11 -6.45 0.85 -6.21
N LEU A 12 -5.47 1.48 -6.89
CA LEU A 12 -4.63 2.54 -6.29
C LEU A 12 -5.43 3.84 -6.06
N ALA A 13 -6.41 4.14 -6.92
CA ALA A 13 -7.27 5.32 -6.79
C ALA A 13 -8.20 5.24 -5.56
N VAL A 14 -8.61 4.04 -5.13
CA VAL A 14 -9.41 3.87 -3.91
C VAL A 14 -8.60 4.24 -2.65
N LEU A 15 -7.28 3.99 -2.66
CA LEU A 15 -6.38 4.41 -1.59
C LEU A 15 -6.08 5.93 -1.61
N LEU A 16 -6.09 6.55 -2.79
CA LEU A 16 -5.82 7.99 -2.98
C LEU A 16 -7.04 8.90 -2.70
N ALA A 17 -8.27 8.38 -2.72
CA ALA A 17 -9.49 9.20 -2.68
C ALA A 17 -9.92 9.72 -1.29
N LEU A 18 -9.14 9.50 -0.23
CA LEU A 18 -9.60 9.82 1.14
C LEU A 18 -9.24 11.24 1.63
N THR A 19 -8.56 12.09 0.85
CA THR A 19 -7.87 13.31 1.35
C THR A 19 -8.69 14.57 1.62
N VAL A 20 -9.47 14.64 2.72
CA VAL A 20 -9.83 15.88 3.46
C VAL A 20 -10.12 15.54 4.93
N GLY A 21 -9.74 16.38 5.91
CA GLY A 21 -9.59 15.98 7.32
C GLY A 21 -10.37 16.77 8.37
N CYS A 22 -10.48 16.16 9.56
CA CYS A 22 -10.73 16.81 10.84
C CYS A 22 -10.20 15.95 12.00
N GLY A 23 -9.56 16.57 13.00
CA GLY A 23 -8.81 15.89 14.06
C GLY A 23 -9.64 15.29 15.20
N GLY A 24 -9.13 14.20 15.81
CA GLY A 24 -9.77 13.49 16.90
C GLY A 24 -8.79 13.02 17.98
N SER A 25 -9.25 13.07 19.25
CA SER A 25 -8.49 12.88 20.50
C SER A 25 -8.31 11.39 20.92
N PRO A 26 -7.27 11.05 21.72
CA PRO A 26 -6.74 9.67 21.84
C PRO A 26 -7.45 8.67 22.80
N GLU A 27 -8.60 8.98 23.43
CA GLU A 27 -9.20 8.09 24.47
C GLU A 27 -10.42 7.27 24.03
N ARG A 28 -10.91 7.45 22.80
CA ARG A 28 -12.18 6.87 22.31
C ARG A 28 -11.92 5.86 21.18
N THR A 29 -12.77 4.83 21.05
CA THR A 29 -12.80 3.98 19.84
C THR A 29 -13.13 4.84 18.63
N LEU A 30 -12.31 4.74 17.57
CA LEU A 30 -12.50 5.55 16.36
C LEU A 30 -13.85 5.27 15.73
N ASN A 31 -14.59 6.32 15.39
CA ASN A 31 -15.72 6.22 14.48
C ASN A 31 -15.25 6.08 13.02
N ASP A 32 -16.17 5.81 12.10
CA ASP A 32 -15.87 5.57 10.68
C ASP A 32 -15.00 6.68 10.06
N CYS A 33 -15.28 7.95 10.35
CA CYS A 33 -14.55 9.07 9.77
C CYS A 33 -13.21 9.33 10.47
N GLU A 34 -13.13 9.15 11.79
CA GLU A 34 -11.86 9.19 12.53
C GLU A 34 -10.91 8.07 12.06
N TYR A 35 -11.45 6.87 11.81
CA TYR A 35 -10.70 5.75 11.27
C TYR A 35 -10.22 6.04 9.84
N ALA A 36 -11.13 6.46 8.94
CA ALA A 36 -10.78 6.80 7.56
C ALA A 36 -9.67 7.88 7.50
N GLU A 37 -9.78 8.91 8.34
CA GLU A 37 -8.80 9.99 8.45
C GLU A 37 -7.44 9.51 8.98
N THR A 38 -7.46 8.66 10.00
CA THR A 38 -6.24 8.12 10.59
C THR A 38 -5.51 7.23 9.61
N VAL A 39 -6.23 6.29 8.97
CA VAL A 39 -5.68 5.42 7.92
C VAL A 39 -5.10 6.28 6.81
N ARG A 40 -5.83 7.29 6.35
CA ARG A 40 -5.35 8.18 5.31
C ARG A 40 -4.05 8.90 5.66
N THR A 41 -4.00 9.54 6.82
CA THR A 41 -2.81 10.27 7.27
C THR A 41 -1.61 9.34 7.34
N ALA A 42 -1.81 8.12 7.86
CA ALA A 42 -0.77 7.10 7.89
C ALA A 42 -0.31 6.67 6.48
N PHE A 43 -1.23 6.60 5.51
CA PHE A 43 -0.93 6.25 4.12
C PHE A 43 -0.17 7.33 3.34
N GLN A 44 -0.22 8.60 3.74
CA GLN A 44 0.48 9.68 3.03
C GLN A 44 1.99 9.46 2.98
N GLY A 45 2.61 9.13 4.13
CA GLY A 45 4.05 8.84 4.20
C GLY A 45 4.44 7.63 3.35
N PHE A 46 3.68 6.53 3.48
CA PHE A 46 3.85 5.34 2.66
C PHE A 46 3.72 5.62 1.16
N SER A 47 2.75 6.44 0.73
CA SER A 47 2.51 6.75 -0.69
C SER A 47 3.68 7.47 -1.35
N HIS A 48 4.37 8.34 -0.60
CA HIS A 48 5.54 9.06 -1.09
C HIS A 48 6.69 8.07 -1.33
N SER A 49 6.99 7.21 -0.36
CA SER A 49 8.03 6.18 -0.48
C SER A 49 7.72 5.14 -1.56
N LEU A 50 6.44 4.76 -1.72
CA LEU A 50 6.01 3.87 -2.80
C LEU A 50 6.26 4.50 -4.18
N THR A 51 5.94 5.79 -4.33
CA THR A 51 6.19 6.53 -5.57
C THR A 51 7.69 6.64 -5.86
N ALA A 52 8.50 6.97 -4.85
CA ALA A 52 9.95 7.03 -4.97
C ALA A 52 10.55 5.68 -5.37
N ALA A 53 10.13 4.58 -4.71
CA ALA A 53 10.55 3.23 -5.06
C ALA A 53 10.14 2.84 -6.49
N GLY A 54 8.90 3.14 -6.90
CA GLY A 54 8.43 2.90 -8.26
C GLY A 54 9.25 3.64 -9.32
N LEU A 55 9.60 4.90 -9.06
CA LEU A 55 10.49 5.68 -9.94
C LEU A 55 11.87 5.04 -10.04
N GLN A 56 12.49 4.66 -8.92
CA GLN A 56 13.82 4.04 -8.95
C GLN A 56 13.82 2.67 -9.64
N LEU A 57 12.77 1.86 -9.43
CA LEU A 57 12.61 0.57 -10.12
C LEU A 57 12.46 0.75 -11.64
N SER A 58 11.78 1.81 -12.09
CA SER A 58 11.66 2.11 -13.52
C SER A 58 12.99 2.44 -14.20
N ILE A 59 13.98 2.90 -13.42
CA ILE A 59 15.33 3.24 -13.88
C ILE A 59 16.28 2.04 -13.77
N ALA A 60 16.04 1.12 -12.82
CA ALA A 60 16.89 -0.03 -12.51
C ALA A 60 16.71 -1.23 -13.48
N GLY A 61 16.63 -0.96 -14.78
CA GLY A 61 16.55 -1.97 -15.83
C GLY A 61 17.88 -2.71 -16.12
N PRO A 62 17.94 -3.56 -17.16
CA PRO A 62 19.10 -4.40 -17.44
C PRO A 62 20.38 -3.59 -17.74
N ALA A 63 20.21 -2.42 -18.36
CA ALA A 63 21.30 -1.48 -18.69
C ALA A 63 21.65 -0.52 -17.53
N ALA A 64 20.99 -0.63 -16.38
CA ALA A 64 21.21 0.27 -15.26
C ALA A 64 22.60 0.07 -14.65
N THR A 65 23.23 1.19 -14.25
CA THR A 65 24.51 1.20 -13.57
C THR A 65 24.41 0.61 -12.16
N THR A 66 25.53 0.22 -11.57
CA THR A 66 25.59 -0.23 -10.18
C THR A 66 25.00 0.80 -9.21
N GLU A 67 25.24 2.09 -9.46
CA GLU A 67 24.70 3.17 -8.64
C GLU A 67 23.17 3.28 -8.74
N GLN A 68 22.60 3.13 -9.94
CA GLN A 68 21.15 3.13 -10.15
C GLN A 68 20.48 1.93 -9.47
N ARG A 69 21.09 0.74 -9.55
CA ARG A 69 20.59 -0.46 -8.84
C ARG A 69 20.70 -0.30 -7.33
N ALA A 70 21.77 0.32 -6.82
CA ALA A 70 21.91 0.65 -5.41
C ALA A 70 20.87 1.69 -4.94
N ALA A 71 20.53 2.67 -5.78
CA ALA A 71 19.48 3.64 -5.50
C ALA A 71 18.10 2.98 -5.41
N ALA A 72 17.77 2.05 -6.32
CA ALA A 72 16.54 1.26 -6.22
C ALA A 72 16.50 0.39 -4.96
N ALA A 73 17.62 -0.25 -4.59
CA ALA A 73 17.71 -1.02 -3.36
C ALA A 73 17.46 -0.15 -2.11
N ARG A 74 18.01 1.07 -2.06
CA ARG A 74 17.77 2.03 -0.96
C ARG A 74 16.33 2.50 -0.90
N ALA A 75 15.71 2.82 -2.04
CA ALA A 75 14.31 3.23 -2.07
C ALA A 75 13.36 2.10 -1.62
N LEU A 76 13.70 0.84 -1.90
CA LEU A 76 12.97 -0.31 -1.36
C LEU A 76 13.16 -0.51 0.15
N ASP A 77 14.35 -0.20 0.67
CA ASP A 77 14.59 -0.22 2.13
C ASP A 77 13.77 0.89 2.83
N GLU A 78 13.72 2.09 2.26
CA GLU A 78 12.88 3.18 2.75
C GLU A 78 11.39 2.82 2.70
N LEU A 79 10.95 2.15 1.63
CA LEU A 79 9.59 1.63 1.52
C LEU A 79 9.28 0.59 2.61
N ASP A 80 10.19 -0.34 2.91
CA ASP A 80 10.00 -1.31 4.01
C ASP A 80 9.89 -0.63 5.37
N VAL A 81 10.70 0.40 5.63
CA VAL A 81 10.64 1.19 6.86
C VAL A 81 9.30 1.92 7.00
N GLU A 82 8.84 2.62 5.96
CA GLU A 82 7.54 3.31 6.01
C GLU A 82 6.36 2.33 6.10
N LEU A 83 6.44 1.20 5.41
CA LEU A 83 5.45 0.14 5.52
C LEU A 83 5.40 -0.45 6.93
N GLY A 84 6.57 -0.61 7.58
CA GLY A 84 6.67 -1.00 8.98
C GLY A 84 5.99 0.00 9.92
N ARG A 85 6.24 1.30 9.74
CA ARG A 85 5.59 2.35 10.53
C ARG A 85 4.08 2.36 10.34
N LEU A 86 3.62 2.30 9.09
CA LEU A 86 2.20 2.23 8.76
C LEU A 86 1.53 1.02 9.43
N LEU A 87 2.15 -0.17 9.36
CA LEU A 87 1.65 -1.37 10.02
C LEU A 87 1.55 -1.19 11.54
N ASP A 88 2.55 -0.57 12.17
CA ASP A 88 2.54 -0.33 13.61
C ASP A 88 1.45 0.68 14.00
N ASP A 89 1.25 1.75 13.22
CA ASP A 89 0.17 2.72 13.43
C ASP A 89 -1.21 2.05 13.32
N LEU A 90 -1.44 1.26 12.28
CA LEU A 90 -2.70 0.55 12.05
C LEU A 90 -3.01 -0.49 13.16
N ARG A 91 -1.98 -1.14 13.70
CA ARG A 91 -2.13 -2.11 14.80
C ARG A 91 -2.43 -1.45 16.15
N ARG A 92 -2.03 -0.18 16.33
CA ARG A 92 -2.28 0.59 17.56
C ARG A 92 -3.66 1.24 17.59
N LEU A 93 -4.39 1.25 16.47
CA LEU A 93 -5.72 1.82 16.41
C LEU A 93 -6.68 1.12 17.36
N ARG A 94 -7.42 1.93 18.13
CA ARG A 94 -8.54 1.44 18.96
C ARG A 94 -9.80 1.48 18.12
N ILE A 95 -10.14 0.33 17.56
CA ILE A 95 -11.25 0.13 16.62
C ILE A 95 -12.14 -0.98 17.16
N GLY A 96 -13.45 -0.84 16.96
CA GLY A 96 -14.45 -1.79 17.41
C GLY A 96 -15.50 -2.05 16.35
N GLY A 97 -16.32 -3.09 16.57
CA GLY A 97 -17.40 -3.47 15.67
C GLY A 97 -16.90 -3.81 14.27
N ASP A 98 -17.66 -3.38 13.26
CA ASP A 98 -17.43 -3.74 11.85
C ASP A 98 -16.11 -3.18 11.27
N LEU A 99 -15.47 -2.20 11.91
CA LEU A 99 -14.17 -1.66 11.45
C LEU A 99 -12.99 -2.59 11.76
N GLN A 100 -13.13 -3.44 12.79
CA GLN A 100 -12.07 -4.36 13.19
C GLN A 100 -11.69 -5.37 12.09
N PRO A 101 -12.62 -6.09 11.45
CA PRO A 101 -12.28 -6.98 10.33
C PRO A 101 -11.76 -6.22 9.10
N VAL A 102 -12.18 -4.97 8.88
CA VAL A 102 -11.64 -4.12 7.80
C VAL A 102 -10.18 -3.79 8.05
N ASN A 103 -9.83 -3.30 9.24
CA ASN A 103 -8.43 -3.00 9.58
C ASN A 103 -7.56 -4.25 9.58
N ALA A 104 -8.07 -5.38 10.07
CA ALA A 104 -7.33 -6.63 10.05
C ALA A 104 -6.99 -7.09 8.62
N ALA A 105 -7.92 -6.96 7.68
CA ALA A 105 -7.69 -7.27 6.27
C ALA A 105 -6.69 -6.30 5.62
N LEU A 106 -6.75 -5.02 5.97
CA LEU A 106 -5.80 -4.00 5.52
C LEU A 106 -4.38 -4.30 6.01
N VAL A 107 -4.22 -4.56 7.32
CA VAL A 107 -2.95 -4.95 7.93
C VAL A 107 -2.38 -6.20 7.27
N ALA A 108 -3.20 -7.25 7.08
CA ALA A 108 -2.76 -8.47 6.42
C ALA A 108 -2.28 -8.22 4.97
N THR A 109 -2.95 -7.34 4.23
CA THR A 109 -2.55 -6.96 2.86
C THR A 109 -1.19 -6.25 2.83
N LEU A 110 -0.98 -5.33 3.77
CA LEU A 110 0.29 -4.61 3.91
C LEU A 110 1.43 -5.52 4.38
N GLU A 111 1.15 -6.48 5.26
CA GLU A 111 2.13 -7.51 5.67
C GLU A 111 2.54 -8.40 4.50
N ASP A 112 1.58 -8.83 3.66
CA ASP A 112 1.86 -9.61 2.46
C ASP A 112 2.79 -8.86 1.51
N MET A 113 2.50 -7.59 1.25
CA MET A 113 3.37 -6.71 0.46
C MET A 113 4.77 -6.64 1.06
N ARG A 114 4.87 -6.42 2.38
CA ARG A 114 6.14 -6.34 3.10
C ARG A 114 6.98 -7.61 2.92
N ARG A 115 6.35 -8.78 2.97
CA ARG A 115 7.03 -10.08 2.76
C ARG A 115 7.59 -10.26 1.35
N GLN A 116 7.07 -9.55 0.35
CA GLN A 116 7.55 -9.61 -1.04
C GLN A 116 8.69 -8.60 -1.31
N LEU A 117 8.85 -7.55 -0.50
CA LEU A 117 9.89 -6.51 -0.70
C LEU A 117 11.33 -7.07 -0.78
N PRO A 118 11.75 -8.06 0.03
CA PRO A 118 13.10 -8.63 -0.10
C PRO A 118 13.35 -9.30 -1.47
N ALA A 119 12.35 -9.99 -2.01
CA ALA A 119 12.46 -10.63 -3.33
C ALA A 119 12.52 -9.57 -4.45
N LEU A 120 11.72 -8.51 -4.33
CA LEU A 120 11.76 -7.37 -5.25
C LEU A 120 13.12 -6.66 -5.22
N LYS A 121 13.69 -6.46 -4.02
CA LYS A 121 15.01 -5.88 -3.83
C LYS A 121 16.11 -6.73 -4.48
N GLN A 122 16.06 -8.04 -4.28
CA GLN A 122 17.02 -8.96 -4.88
C GLN A 122 16.99 -8.89 -6.41
N ALA A 123 15.78 -8.88 -7.00
CA ALA A 123 15.60 -8.75 -8.45
C ALA A 123 16.14 -7.41 -8.98
N ALA A 124 15.82 -6.29 -8.30
CA ALA A 124 16.30 -4.97 -8.66
C ALA A 124 17.83 -4.85 -8.62
N VAL A 125 18.48 -5.42 -7.59
CA VAL A 125 19.95 -5.45 -7.48
C VAL A 125 20.59 -6.29 -8.58
N ALA A 126 19.95 -7.41 -8.94
CA ALA A 126 20.40 -8.26 -10.04
C ALA A 126 20.21 -7.60 -11.43
N GLY A 127 19.35 -6.58 -11.53
CA GLY A 127 18.92 -6.02 -12.82
C GLY A 127 17.98 -6.98 -13.57
N ASP A 128 17.30 -7.87 -12.85
CA ASP A 128 16.36 -8.85 -13.39
C ASP A 128 14.96 -8.22 -13.49
N SER A 129 14.73 -7.50 -14.58
CA SER A 129 13.48 -6.76 -14.80
C SER A 129 12.26 -7.68 -14.94
N GLU A 130 12.42 -8.87 -15.51
CA GLU A 130 11.33 -9.85 -15.61
C GLU A 130 10.88 -10.28 -14.22
N ARG A 131 11.83 -10.56 -13.33
CA ARG A 131 11.51 -10.91 -11.94
C ARG A 131 10.96 -9.74 -11.14
N VAL A 132 11.43 -8.51 -11.38
CA VAL A 132 10.83 -7.29 -10.79
C VAL A 132 9.37 -7.19 -11.18
N ASP A 133 9.05 -7.31 -12.46
CA ASP A 133 7.68 -7.23 -12.97
C ASP A 133 6.80 -8.35 -12.39
N GLU A 134 7.29 -9.59 -12.33
CA GLU A 134 6.56 -10.73 -11.75
C GLU A 134 6.21 -10.49 -10.28
N VAL A 135 7.15 -9.96 -9.48
CA VAL A 135 6.92 -9.68 -8.06
C VAL A 135 5.92 -8.52 -7.88
N LEU A 136 6.05 -7.45 -8.67
CA LEU A 136 5.11 -6.32 -8.63
C LEU A 136 3.69 -6.73 -9.05
N GLU A 137 3.57 -7.58 -10.07
CA GLU A 137 2.28 -8.13 -10.49
C GLU A 137 1.63 -8.99 -9.41
N ARG A 138 2.42 -9.81 -8.72
CA ARG A 138 1.94 -10.62 -7.60
C ARG A 138 1.43 -9.75 -6.46
N ILE A 139 2.24 -8.76 -6.02
CA ILE A 139 1.84 -7.81 -4.98
C ILE A 139 0.52 -7.12 -5.35
N SER A 140 0.42 -6.62 -6.59
CA SER A 140 -0.76 -5.89 -7.05
C SER A 140 -2.00 -6.78 -7.09
N ARG A 141 -1.87 -8.00 -7.62
CA ARG A 141 -2.97 -8.96 -7.73
C ARG A 141 -3.46 -9.43 -6.36
N ASP A 142 -2.54 -9.74 -5.45
CA ASP A 142 -2.89 -10.21 -4.10
C ASP A 142 -3.61 -9.11 -3.32
N ALA A 143 -3.16 -7.85 -3.45
CA ALA A 143 -3.82 -6.70 -2.85
C ALA A 143 -5.22 -6.47 -3.44
N GLU A 144 -5.37 -6.51 -4.77
CA GLU A 144 -6.65 -6.35 -5.45
C GLU A 144 -7.66 -7.41 -5.01
N VAL A 145 -7.30 -8.69 -5.05
CA VAL A 145 -8.17 -9.80 -4.65
C VAL A 145 -8.64 -9.67 -3.20
N ARG A 146 -7.75 -9.24 -2.28
CA ARG A 146 -8.09 -9.06 -0.86
C ARG A 146 -9.01 -7.87 -0.65
N LEU A 147 -8.71 -6.72 -1.26
CA LEU A 147 -9.52 -5.51 -1.13
C LEU A 147 -10.91 -5.69 -1.78
N GLU A 148 -11.00 -6.35 -2.94
CA GLU A 148 -12.26 -6.70 -3.57
C GLU A 148 -13.09 -7.67 -2.73
N ARG A 149 -12.45 -8.65 -2.10
CA ARG A 149 -13.11 -9.57 -1.17
C ARG A 149 -13.68 -8.80 0.02
N LEU A 150 -12.89 -7.91 0.62
CA LEU A 150 -13.31 -7.10 1.75
C LEU A 150 -14.52 -6.22 1.40
N ASN A 151 -14.50 -5.58 0.23
CA ASN A 151 -15.61 -4.76 -0.25
C ASN A 151 -16.89 -5.59 -0.49
N ARG A 152 -16.76 -6.84 -0.94
CA ARG A 152 -17.90 -7.75 -1.11
C ARG A 152 -18.46 -8.28 0.21
N GLU A 153 -17.59 -8.56 1.17
CA GLU A 153 -17.99 -9.08 2.48
C GLU A 153 -18.54 -7.98 3.40
N GLN A 154 -18.13 -6.72 3.21
CA GLN A 154 -18.50 -5.59 4.04
C GLN A 154 -18.91 -4.33 3.25
N PRO A 155 -19.89 -4.43 2.33
CA PRO A 155 -20.30 -3.32 1.47
C PRO A 155 -20.84 -2.12 2.26
N GLN A 156 -21.50 -2.36 3.39
CA GLN A 156 -22.01 -1.32 4.28
C GLN A 156 -20.89 -0.50 4.94
N VAL A 157 -19.78 -1.15 5.31
CA VAL A 157 -18.65 -0.44 5.93
C VAL A 157 -17.94 0.41 4.89
N ALA A 158 -17.71 -0.16 3.69
CA ALA A 158 -17.16 0.58 2.56
C ALA A 158 -18.00 1.83 2.26
N SER A 159 -19.33 1.70 2.15
CA SER A 159 -20.22 2.84 1.92
C SER A 159 -20.18 3.90 3.02
N ARG A 160 -20.02 3.52 4.29
CA ARG A 160 -19.89 4.49 5.41
C ARG A 160 -18.55 5.21 5.39
N LEU A 161 -17.45 4.49 5.17
CA LEU A 161 -16.12 5.07 5.02
C LEU A 161 -16.05 6.02 3.81
N GLU A 162 -16.72 5.64 2.73
CA GLU A 162 -16.93 6.46 1.55
C GLU A 162 -17.81 7.69 1.77
N ALA A 163 -18.57 7.77 2.86
CA ALA A 163 -19.34 8.98 3.18
C ALA A 163 -18.51 10.00 3.99
N CYS A 164 -17.31 9.62 4.44
CA CYS A 164 -16.41 10.47 5.23
C CYS A 164 -15.45 11.32 4.39
N ARG A 165 -15.56 11.28 3.06
CA ARG A 165 -14.76 12.06 2.10
C ARG A 165 -15.38 13.42 1.80
#